data_AF-A0A9P6GM09-F1
#
_entry.id   AF-A0A9P6GM09-F1
#
_cell.length_a   1.000
_cell.length_b   1.000
_cell.length_c   1.000
_cell.angle_alpha   90.00
_cell.angle_beta   90.00
_cell.angle_gamma   90.00
#
_symmetry.space_group_name_H-M   'P 1'
#
loop_
_entity.id
_entity.type
_entity.pdbx_description
1 polymer ?
#
loop_
_entity_poly.entity_id
_entity_poly.type
_entity_poly.pdbx_seq_one_letter_code
_entity_poly.pdbx_strand_id
1 'polypeptide(L)'
;MFQLLARLLGQAPKSDLPPFNFATNRFKAKKQWPPNLRVLTEKQQFRFERKFKRRLRLKSIKPQWQKWTKIVQWNLIGFVVVYGVLFHDYAHDPMNPRPGEQPFKTLREGMWGIWDGMWTHTSTAGSPSRVATSRNPAPANTAAPPSDASVESQYKVHK
;
A
#
# COMPACT_ATOMS: atom_id res chain seq x y z
N MET A 1 16.33 12.19 6.66
CA MET A 1 15.01 11.75 6.15
C MET A 1 14.54 12.57 4.94
N PHE A 2 14.69 13.90 4.92
CA PHE A 2 14.32 14.76 3.78
C PHE A 2 15.04 14.50 2.44
N GLN A 3 16.25 13.92 2.45
CA GLN A 3 16.97 13.60 1.21
C GLN A 3 16.34 12.46 0.40
N LEU A 4 15.59 11.55 1.04
CA LEU A 4 14.88 10.48 0.35
C LEU A 4 13.64 11.01 -0.39
N LEU A 5 12.95 11.99 0.20
CA LEU A 5 11.83 12.69 -0.42
C LEU A 5 12.27 13.53 -1.63
N ALA A 6 13.38 14.27 -1.51
CA ALA A 6 13.96 15.02 -2.64
C ALA A 6 14.34 14.11 -3.82
N ARG A 7 14.77 12.87 -3.53
CA ARG A 7 15.14 11.86 -4.52
C ARG A 7 13.90 11.23 -5.19
N LEU A 8 12.78 11.14 -4.47
CA LEU A 8 11.50 10.68 -5.00
C LEU A 8 10.86 11.72 -5.94
N LEU A 9 11.05 13.01 -5.66
CA LEU A 9 10.58 14.15 -6.45
C LEU A 9 11.47 14.48 -7.67
N GLY A 10 12.42 13.59 -8.01
CA GLY A 10 13.24 13.73 -9.21
C GLY A 10 14.33 14.81 -9.17
N GLN A 11 14.57 15.44 -8.00
CA GLN A 11 15.73 16.32 -7.86
C GLN A 11 17.00 15.48 -7.77
N ALA A 12 17.71 15.39 -8.90
CA ALA A 12 19.09 14.92 -8.91
C ALA A 12 19.94 15.89 -8.06
N PRO A 13 20.81 15.38 -7.17
CA PRO A 13 21.69 16.24 -6.40
C PRO A 13 22.55 17.06 -7.37
N LYS A 14 22.48 18.40 -7.26
CA LYS A 14 23.37 19.29 -8.00
C LYS A 14 24.79 18.98 -7.53
N SER A 15 25.64 18.53 -8.44
CA SER A 15 27.04 18.29 -8.12
C SER A 15 27.70 19.64 -7.79
N ASP A 16 28.13 19.83 -6.55
CA ASP A 16 28.84 21.03 -6.06
C ASP A 16 30.30 21.09 -6.55
N LEU A 17 30.58 20.45 -7.69
CA LEU A 17 31.91 20.40 -8.26
C LEU A 17 32.10 21.64 -9.13
N PRO A 18 33.19 22.40 -8.94
CA PRO A 18 33.50 23.51 -9.85
C PRO A 18 33.64 22.98 -11.28
N PRO A 19 33.34 23.80 -12.30
CA PRO A 19 33.45 23.40 -13.69
C PRO A 19 34.86 22.85 -13.96
N PHE A 20 34.91 21.69 -14.61
CA PHE A 20 36.16 20.96 -14.82
C PHE A 20 37.12 21.77 -15.71
N ASN A 21 38.19 22.28 -15.10
CA ASN A 21 39.24 23.01 -15.80
C ASN A 21 40.40 22.08 -16.12
N PHE A 22 40.68 21.88 -17.42
CA PHE A 22 41.78 21.02 -17.87
C PHE A 22 43.16 21.53 -17.45
N ALA A 23 43.32 22.84 -17.27
CA ALA A 23 44.59 23.49 -16.93
C ALA A 23 45.04 23.24 -15.48
N THR A 24 44.10 23.10 -14.56
CA THR A 24 44.35 22.93 -13.12
C THR A 24 44.42 21.47 -12.68
N ASN A 25 44.24 20.51 -13.60
CA ASN A 25 44.28 19.09 -13.26
C ASN A 25 45.71 18.62 -12.94
N ARG A 26 45.90 18.07 -11.73
CA ARG A 26 47.17 17.47 -11.26
C ARG A 26 47.66 16.35 -12.19
N PHE A 27 46.75 15.56 -12.74
CA PHE A 27 47.06 14.48 -13.67
C PHE A 27 46.73 14.91 -15.10
N LYS A 28 47.70 15.54 -15.76
CA LYS A 28 47.56 15.98 -17.15
C LYS A 28 47.46 14.77 -18.08
N ALA A 29 46.41 14.72 -18.88
CA ALA A 29 46.28 13.69 -19.91
C ALA A 29 47.31 13.93 -21.02
N LYS A 30 48.07 12.89 -21.40
CA LYS A 30 49.07 12.98 -22.50
C LYS A 30 48.44 13.33 -23.86
N LYS A 31 47.14 13.03 -24.04
CA LYS A 31 46.35 13.39 -25.20
C LYS A 31 45.02 13.98 -24.73
N GLN A 32 44.63 15.11 -25.29
CA GLN A 32 43.35 15.73 -25.00
C GLN A 32 42.22 14.86 -25.54
N TRP A 33 41.31 14.49 -24.64
CA TRP A 33 40.06 13.83 -24.98
C TRP A 33 38.94 14.87 -24.79
N PRO A 34 37.91 14.95 -25.66
CA PRO A 34 37.66 14.12 -26.85
C PRO A 34 38.56 14.50 -28.03
N PRO A 35 38.92 13.56 -28.92
CA PRO A 35 39.55 13.91 -30.18
C PRO A 35 38.60 14.74 -31.04
N ASN A 36 39.14 15.73 -31.77
CA ASN A 36 38.37 16.54 -32.70
C ASN A 36 37.86 15.67 -33.86
N LEU A 37 36.61 15.21 -33.76
CA LEU A 37 36.00 14.28 -34.74
C LEU A 37 35.93 14.87 -36.15
N ARG A 38 35.93 16.20 -36.28
CA ARG A 38 35.88 16.92 -37.57
C ARG A 38 37.17 16.84 -38.38
N VAL A 39 38.30 16.52 -37.73
CA VAL A 39 39.62 16.44 -38.37
C VAL A 39 39.94 15.00 -38.81
N LEU A 40 39.16 14.02 -38.34
CA LEU A 40 39.38 12.61 -38.65
C LEU A 40 38.75 12.24 -39.99
N THR A 41 39.40 11.32 -40.72
CA THR A 41 38.81 10.67 -41.89
C THR A 41 37.52 9.95 -41.50
N GLU A 42 36.52 9.96 -42.39
CA GLU A 42 35.21 9.32 -42.19
C GLU A 42 35.30 7.85 -41.74
N LYS A 43 36.23 7.09 -42.32
CA LYS A 43 36.52 5.69 -41.91
C LYS A 43 36.95 5.58 -40.44
N GLN A 44 37.72 6.53 -39.93
CA GLN A 44 38.15 6.56 -38.54
C GLN A 44 37.00 7.01 -37.63
N GLN A 45 36.24 8.02 -38.04
CA GLN A 45 35.03 8.47 -37.34
C GLN A 45 34.05 7.33 -37.13
N PHE A 46 33.73 6.56 -38.18
CA PHE A 46 32.82 5.41 -38.09
C PHE A 46 33.30 4.35 -37.09
N ARG A 47 34.61 4.09 -36.98
CA ARG A 47 35.16 3.16 -35.98
C ARG A 47 34.98 3.68 -34.55
N PHE A 48 35.16 4.97 -34.33
CA PHE A 48 34.94 5.59 -33.02
C PHE A 48 33.47 5.57 -32.63
N GLU A 49 32.58 5.93 -33.56
CA GLU A 49 31.13 5.86 -33.34
C GLU A 49 30.68 4.43 -32.98
N ARG A 50 31.14 3.43 -33.74
CA ARG A 50 30.82 2.03 -33.45
C ARG A 50 31.32 1.59 -32.07
N LYS A 51 32.55 1.97 -31.69
CA LYS A 51 33.12 1.68 -30.36
C LYS A 51 32.34 2.39 -29.25
N PHE A 52 31.92 3.62 -29.47
CA PHE A 52 31.14 4.41 -28.51
C PHE A 52 29.74 3.82 -28.32
N LYS A 53 29.00 3.53 -29.40
CA LYS A 53 27.68 2.88 -29.36
C LYS A 53 27.73 1.54 -28.61
N ARG A 54 28.75 0.71 -28.86
CA ARG A 54 28.95 -0.55 -28.12
C ARG A 54 29.16 -0.32 -26.62
N ARG A 55 30.00 0.65 -26.24
CA ARG A 55 30.27 0.97 -24.82
C ARG A 55 29.06 1.58 -24.12
N LEU A 56 28.28 2.41 -24.82
CA LEU A 56 27.02 2.94 -24.29
C LEU A 56 26.02 1.83 -24.03
N ARG A 57 25.86 0.90 -24.97
CA ARG A 57 25.00 -0.28 -24.79
C ARG A 57 25.44 -1.13 -23.60
N LEU A 58 26.74 -1.37 -23.43
CA LEU A 58 27.26 -2.11 -22.27
C LEU A 58 27.08 -1.37 -20.93
N LYS A 59 27.13 -0.03 -20.93
CA LYS A 59 26.87 0.78 -19.74
C LYS A 59 25.37 0.86 -19.40
N SER A 60 24.51 0.94 -20.41
CA SER A 60 23.05 1.05 -20.21
C SER A 60 22.42 -0.23 -19.65
N ILE A 61 23.03 -1.40 -19.88
CA ILE A 61 22.55 -2.69 -19.34
C ILE A 61 22.74 -2.79 -17.81
N LYS A 62 23.61 -1.98 -17.20
CA LYS A 62 24.13 -2.23 -15.84
C LYS A 62 23.28 -1.81 -14.61
N PRO A 63 22.07 -1.23 -14.70
CA PRO A 63 21.26 -1.06 -13.50
C PRO A 63 19.81 -1.56 -13.59
N GLN A 64 19.43 -2.42 -14.55
CA GLN A 64 18.05 -2.91 -14.59
C GLN A 64 17.77 -3.95 -13.51
N TRP A 65 18.64 -4.94 -13.32
CA TRP A 65 18.44 -5.99 -12.30
C TRP A 65 18.26 -5.42 -10.89
N GLN A 66 19.14 -4.52 -10.47
CA GLN A 66 19.06 -3.88 -9.15
C GLN A 66 17.85 -2.97 -8.96
N LYS A 67 17.28 -2.44 -10.05
CA LYS A 67 16.02 -1.68 -9.98
C LYS A 67 14.84 -2.62 -9.78
N TRP A 68 14.78 -3.71 -10.55
CA TRP A 68 13.73 -4.72 -10.44
C TRP A 68 13.73 -5.40 -9.07
N THR A 69 14.88 -5.81 -8.55
CA THR A 69 14.96 -6.42 -7.21
C THR A 69 14.48 -5.48 -6.12
N LYS A 70 14.82 -4.18 -6.21
CA LYS A 70 14.31 -3.17 -5.27
C LYS A 70 12.80 -3.00 -5.38
N ILE A 71 12.25 -2.95 -6.59
CA ILE A 71 10.78 -2.86 -6.77
C ILE A 71 10.11 -4.09 -6.15
N VAL A 72 10.64 -5.29 -6.39
CA VAL A 72 10.11 -6.54 -5.81
C VAL A 72 10.23 -6.54 -4.29
N GLN A 73 11.35 -6.07 -3.73
CA GLN A 73 11.53 -5.96 -2.28
C GLN A 73 10.50 -5.03 -1.64
N TRP A 74 10.32 -3.83 -2.20
CA TRP A 74 9.32 -2.88 -1.71
C TRP A 74 7.89 -3.39 -1.91
N ASN A 75 7.63 -4.10 -3.01
CA ASN A 75 6.34 -4.72 -3.26
C ASN A 75 6.04 -5.84 -2.25
N LEU A 76 7.02 -6.69 -1.93
CA LEU A 76 6.87 -7.75 -0.93
C LEU A 76 6.63 -7.17 0.47
N ILE A 77 7.39 -6.14 0.86
CA ILE A 77 7.18 -5.43 2.14
C ILE A 77 5.78 -4.82 2.16
N GLY A 78 5.38 -4.12 1.10
CA GLY A 78 4.05 -3.54 0.98
C GLY A 78 2.94 -4.61 1.04
N PHE A 79 3.13 -5.73 0.35
CA PHE A 79 2.18 -6.84 0.35
C PHE A 79 1.99 -7.44 1.75
N VAL A 80 3.09 -7.70 2.48
CA VAL A 80 3.02 -8.21 3.85
C VAL A 80 2.33 -7.20 4.78
N VAL A 81 2.60 -5.91 4.65
CA VAL A 81 1.95 -4.86 5.44
C VAL A 81 0.45 -4.78 5.14
N VAL A 82 0.06 -4.77 3.86
CA VAL A 82 -1.35 -4.75 3.45
C VAL A 82 -2.08 -6.01 3.95
N TYR A 83 -1.47 -7.19 3.80
CA TYR A 83 -2.04 -8.42 4.33
C TYR A 83 -2.21 -8.38 5.84
N GLY A 84 -1.16 -7.98 6.57
CA GLY A 84 -1.18 -7.85 8.04
C GLY A 84 -2.28 -6.91 8.51
N VAL A 85 -2.36 -5.71 7.94
CA VAL A 85 -3.32 -4.70 8.40
C VAL A 85 -4.76 -4.99 7.95
N LEU A 86 -4.94 -5.49 6.72
CA LEU A 86 -6.27 -5.55 6.10
C LEU A 86 -6.91 -6.93 6.16
N PHE A 87 -6.14 -8.01 6.12
CA PHE A 87 -6.66 -9.36 5.94
C PHE A 87 -6.31 -10.31 7.08
N HIS A 88 -5.28 -10.02 7.87
CA HIS A 88 -4.88 -10.88 8.96
C HIS A 88 -5.87 -10.77 10.13
N ASP A 89 -6.50 -11.89 10.47
CA ASP A 89 -7.44 -11.97 11.56
C ASP A 89 -6.72 -12.25 12.88
N TYR A 90 -6.35 -11.17 13.58
CA TYR A 90 -5.72 -11.24 14.90
C TYR A 90 -6.68 -11.73 16.02
N ALA A 91 -7.99 -11.88 15.77
CA ALA A 91 -8.94 -12.30 16.80
C ALA A 91 -8.79 -13.78 17.18
N HIS A 92 -8.33 -14.62 16.24
CA HIS A 92 -8.20 -16.07 16.40
C HIS A 92 -6.74 -16.53 16.58
N ASP A 93 -5.80 -15.59 16.72
CA ASP A 93 -4.37 -15.90 16.89
C ASP A 93 -4.07 -16.31 18.35
N PRO A 94 -3.50 -17.50 18.60
CA PRO A 94 -3.10 -17.93 19.95
C PRO A 94 -2.04 -17.03 20.61
N MET A 95 -1.37 -16.15 19.85
CA MET A 95 -0.34 -15.23 20.37
C MET A 95 -0.87 -13.81 20.66
N ASN A 96 -2.18 -13.57 20.58
CA ASN A 96 -2.74 -12.24 20.85
C ASN A 96 -2.95 -12.01 22.36
N PRO A 97 -2.37 -10.96 22.98
CA PRO A 97 -2.56 -10.66 24.41
C PRO A 97 -3.98 -10.20 24.77
N ARG A 98 -4.84 -9.90 23.79
CA ARG A 98 -6.25 -9.54 23.98
C ARG A 98 -7.16 -10.37 23.06
N PRO A 99 -7.66 -11.52 23.52
CA PRO A 99 -8.51 -12.39 22.70
C PRO A 99 -9.81 -11.67 22.31
N GLY A 100 -10.14 -11.68 21.02
CA GLY A 100 -11.40 -11.11 20.48
C GLY A 100 -11.34 -9.67 19.95
N GLU A 101 -10.28 -8.90 20.23
CA GLU A 101 -10.10 -7.55 19.69
C GLU A 101 -9.14 -7.57 18.47
N GLN A 102 -9.60 -7.11 17.30
CA GLN A 102 -8.70 -6.90 16.16
C GLN A 102 -8.18 -5.45 16.19
N PRO A 103 -6.86 -5.23 16.29
CA PRO A 103 -6.27 -3.90 16.52
C PRO A 103 -6.44 -2.91 15.35
N PHE A 104 -6.81 -3.40 14.16
CA PHE A 104 -6.89 -2.58 12.94
C PHE A 104 -8.31 -2.44 12.34
N LYS A 105 -9.39 -2.82 13.06
CA LYS A 105 -10.78 -2.69 12.55
C LYS A 105 -11.12 -1.28 12.09
N THR A 106 -10.82 -0.30 12.94
CA THR A 106 -11.11 1.12 12.70
C THR A 106 -10.37 1.67 11.48
N LEU A 107 -9.11 1.28 11.29
CA LEU A 107 -8.31 1.65 10.13
C LEU A 107 -8.83 0.98 8.84
N ARG A 108 -9.19 -0.31 8.93
CA ARG A 108 -9.77 -1.08 7.83
C ARG A 108 -11.09 -0.48 7.37
N GLU A 109 -12.02 -0.22 8.27
CA GLU A 109 -13.34 0.36 7.97
C GLU A 109 -13.22 1.74 7.34
N GLY A 110 -12.33 2.61 7.85
CA GLY A 110 -12.06 3.91 7.26
C GLY A 110 -11.50 3.82 5.83
N MET A 111 -10.56 2.90 5.59
CA MET A 111 -10.00 2.70 4.26
C MET A 111 -11.02 2.16 3.25
N TRP A 112 -11.85 1.18 3.65
CA TRP A 112 -12.93 0.67 2.79
C TRP A 112 -14.01 1.72 2.54
N GLY A 113 -14.35 2.57 3.52
CA GLY A 113 -15.30 3.67 3.33
C GLY A 113 -14.80 4.74 2.34
N ILE A 114 -13.50 5.06 2.37
CA ILE A 114 -12.89 5.98 1.39
C ILE A 114 -12.83 5.33 -0.01
N TRP A 115 -12.51 4.05 -0.08
CA TRP A 115 -12.42 3.32 -1.35
C TRP A 115 -13.81 3.16 -1.99
N ASP A 116 -14.83 2.82 -1.21
CA ASP A 116 -16.22 2.71 -1.64
C ASP A 116 -16.74 4.08 -2.10
N GLY A 117 -16.48 5.16 -1.34
CA GLY A 117 -16.85 6.52 -1.72
C GLY A 117 -16.17 7.06 -2.98
N MET A 118 -14.99 6.55 -3.36
CA MET A 118 -14.32 6.91 -4.62
C MET A 118 -14.80 6.09 -5.82
N TRP A 119 -15.34 4.88 -5.63
CA TRP A 119 -15.86 4.06 -6.72
C TRP A 119 -17.39 4.19 -6.90
N THR A 120 -18.12 4.57 -5.86
CA THR A 120 -19.58 4.79 -5.90
C THR A 120 -19.92 6.24 -6.29
N HIS A 121 -19.66 6.61 -7.55
CA HIS A 121 -20.18 7.87 -8.09
C HIS A 121 -21.69 7.77 -8.39
N THR A 122 -22.51 8.28 -7.47
CA THR A 122 -23.97 8.54 -7.60
C THR A 122 -24.83 7.26 -7.68
N SER A 123 -25.77 7.06 -6.75
CA SER A 123 -27.11 7.59 -6.92
C SER A 123 -27.76 7.86 -5.56
N THR A 124 -27.82 9.14 -5.16
CA THR A 124 -28.95 9.58 -4.35
C THR A 124 -30.14 9.69 -5.30
N ALA A 125 -31.03 8.70 -5.26
CA ALA A 125 -32.40 8.84 -5.69
C ALA A 125 -33.29 8.21 -4.62
N GLY A 126 -33.64 9.02 -3.62
CA GLY A 126 -34.85 8.92 -2.81
C GLY A 126 -35.07 7.63 -2.03
N SER A 127 -34.72 7.62 -0.74
CA SER A 127 -35.50 6.91 0.27
C SER A 127 -35.43 7.70 1.57
N PRO A 128 -36.47 8.46 1.94
CA PRO A 128 -36.51 9.13 3.24
C PRO A 128 -36.53 8.06 4.33
N SER A 129 -35.59 8.19 5.25
CA SER A 129 -35.53 7.47 6.51
C SER A 129 -36.85 7.61 7.28
N ARG A 130 -37.68 6.56 7.26
CA ARG A 130 -38.73 6.39 8.27
C ARG A 130 -38.08 5.88 9.56
N VAL A 131 -37.68 6.82 10.41
CA VAL A 131 -37.48 6.57 11.83
C VAL A 131 -38.86 6.25 12.43
N ALA A 132 -39.17 4.95 12.53
CA ALA A 132 -40.32 4.49 13.31
C ALA A 132 -39.92 4.51 14.80
N THR A 133 -40.14 5.66 15.44
CA THR A 133 -40.24 5.77 16.89
C THR A 133 -41.42 4.93 17.35
N SER A 134 -41.16 3.72 17.87
CA SER A 134 -42.11 3.03 18.74
C SER A 134 -41.79 3.39 20.19
N ARG A 135 -42.64 4.23 20.78
CA ARG A 135 -42.67 4.54 22.21
C ARG A 135 -43.47 3.45 22.95
N ASN A 136 -42.80 2.84 23.92
CA ASN A 136 -43.30 2.45 25.26
C ASN A 136 -44.29 1.26 25.42
N PRO A 137 -44.44 0.66 26.64
CA PRO A 137 -43.56 0.61 27.83
C PRO A 137 -43.40 -0.80 28.47
N ALA A 138 -42.54 -0.85 29.49
CA ALA A 138 -42.10 -1.92 30.40
C ALA A 138 -43.07 -3.05 30.84
N PRO A 139 -42.56 -4.27 31.16
CA PRO A 139 -43.29 -5.26 31.95
C PRO A 139 -43.13 -5.00 33.45
N ALA A 140 -44.25 -4.77 34.14
CA ALA A 140 -44.31 -4.70 35.60
C ALA A 140 -44.36 -6.12 36.19
N ASN A 141 -43.35 -6.45 37.00
CA ASN A 141 -43.39 -7.57 37.94
C ASN A 141 -44.35 -7.24 39.08
N THR A 142 -45.35 -8.08 39.40
CA THR A 142 -45.94 -8.16 40.76
C THR A 142 -46.68 -9.49 40.98
N ALA A 143 -46.31 -10.17 42.07
CA ALA A 143 -47.08 -11.09 42.92
C ALA A 143 -47.50 -12.51 42.46
N ALA A 144 -46.94 -13.50 43.15
CA ALA A 144 -47.53 -14.81 43.45
C ALA A 144 -48.34 -14.73 44.79
N PRO A 145 -48.85 -15.84 45.35
CA PRO A 145 -50.05 -16.64 45.01
C PRO A 145 -51.12 -16.55 46.14
N PRO A 146 -52.24 -17.31 46.12
CA PRO A 146 -52.26 -18.51 46.98
C PRO A 146 -53.10 -19.71 46.48
N SER A 147 -52.89 -20.81 47.23
CA SER A 147 -53.50 -22.14 47.34
C SER A 147 -54.96 -22.36 46.92
N ASP A 148 -55.22 -23.56 46.38
CA ASP A 148 -56.18 -24.59 46.86
C ASP A 148 -56.28 -25.69 45.77
N ALA A 149 -55.71 -26.88 45.97
CA ALA A 149 -56.31 -28.04 46.61
C ALA A 149 -57.60 -28.56 45.93
N SER A 150 -57.46 -29.77 45.35
CA SER A 150 -58.50 -30.80 45.19
C SER A 150 -59.41 -30.72 43.96
N VAL A 151 -59.46 -31.83 43.20
CA VAL A 151 -60.66 -32.66 42.95
C VAL A 151 -60.61 -33.32 41.54
N GLU A 152 -60.55 -34.65 41.58
CA GLU A 152 -61.12 -35.66 40.67
C GLU A 152 -60.63 -35.77 39.21
N SER A 153 -60.09 -36.91 38.77
CA SER A 153 -60.67 -38.27 38.72
C SER A 153 -61.63 -38.44 37.51
N GLN A 154 -61.21 -39.37 36.63
CA GLN A 154 -62.04 -40.27 35.83
C GLN A 154 -62.66 -39.76 34.52
N TYR A 155 -62.76 -40.74 33.60
CA TYR A 155 -63.45 -40.78 32.30
C TYR A 155 -62.66 -40.23 31.09
N LYS A 156 -62.47 -40.94 29.95
CA LYS A 156 -62.98 -42.24 29.51
C LYS A 156 -62.24 -42.69 28.25
N VAL A 157 -62.13 -44.01 28.11
CA VAL A 157 -61.71 -44.83 26.98
C VAL A 157 -62.65 -44.69 25.75
N HIS A 158 -62.14 -45.08 24.58
CA HIS A 158 -62.76 -45.33 23.26
C HIS A 158 -62.83 -44.09 22.34
N LYS A 159 -62.29 -44.14 21.11
CA LYS A 159 -62.40 -45.19 20.10
C LYS A 159 -61.23 -45.14 19.13
#